data_AF-A0AAV9GHD7-F1
#
_entry.id   AF-A0AAV9GHD7-F1
#
_cell.length_a   1.000
_cell.length_b   1.000
_cell.length_c   1.000
_cell.angle_alpha   90.00
_cell.angle_beta   90.00
_cell.angle_gamma   90.00
#
_symmetry.space_group_name_H-M   'P 1'
#
loop_
_entity.id
_entity.type
_entity.pdbx_description
1 polymer ?
#
loop_
_entity_poly.entity_id
_entity_poly.type
_entity_poly.pdbx_seq_one_letter_code
_entity_poly.pdbx_strand_id
1 'polypeptide(L)'
;MTGIVVSNTNNVSPELRHQDDRRQFYSSLIKTSDYRCGLHIECERRQAEKKKIRLFEPIAAKEKAIKDEEAIDISTALALHAQRREIDRQLRELEDRTKLREVAKQEVLKLRSEWEQEAAAIDAEVAGRRSWWQRVENPEAAIPTLVALPDSPSLADLKAKPDGDAEANCETRKRKQTDDQPEPAKQKKTKPDSNNHGYPTIEFDEVYHDGVANGKPHEIMRYTGKPASLQKGTGSWYVLQCGVHGLRFASDGGTLDSPLRAATRHWGQFHGDSDCADELAISKFGKMVLNCTDSKVEMNNAMILGLINPEPGRPYVWFDRKHHTWSVVMVLPTGGSFSPFGLTGCFDDYADNAPLCYLRVSGRLFRGEHGKLHWAQNFGAGEPRVRKRKVLVHRFGNLQTLEHGKVD
;
A
#
# COMPACT_ATOMS: atom_id res chain seq x y z
N MET A 1 -9.30 -24.34 -20.79
CA MET A 1 -10.20 -25.34 -20.18
C MET A 1 -11.07 -24.62 -19.15
N THR A 2 -12.35 -25.00 -19.10
CA THR A 2 -13.48 -24.45 -18.32
C THR A 2 -13.86 -22.99 -18.60
N GLY A 3 -14.68 -22.80 -19.64
CA GLY A 3 -15.56 -21.63 -19.80
C GLY A 3 -16.96 -21.96 -19.28
N ILE A 4 -17.59 -20.98 -18.61
CA ILE A 4 -18.97 -21.06 -18.11
C ILE A 4 -19.87 -20.44 -19.18
N VAL A 5 -20.77 -21.25 -19.73
CA VAL A 5 -21.86 -20.86 -20.63
C VAL A 5 -23.11 -20.63 -19.77
N VAL A 6 -23.68 -19.43 -19.82
CA VAL A 6 -25.00 -19.14 -19.24
C VAL A 6 -26.04 -19.36 -20.33
N SER A 7 -26.78 -20.47 -20.22
CA SER A 7 -27.91 -20.78 -21.09
C SER A 7 -29.19 -20.09 -20.58
N ASN A 8 -29.86 -19.46 -21.53
CA ASN A 8 -31.13 -18.75 -21.42
C ASN A 8 -32.27 -19.78 -21.60
N THR A 9 -33.10 -19.98 -20.57
CA THR A 9 -34.28 -20.87 -20.66
C THR A 9 -35.56 -20.03 -20.65
N ASN A 10 -36.05 -19.70 -21.84
CA ASN A 10 -37.45 -19.38 -22.07
C ASN A 10 -38.22 -20.69 -22.26
N ASN A 11 -38.90 -21.14 -21.19
CA ASN A 11 -39.94 -22.16 -21.28
C ASN A 11 -41.25 -21.50 -21.75
N VAL A 12 -41.59 -21.67 -23.02
CA VAL A 12 -42.95 -21.48 -23.52
C VAL A 12 -43.56 -22.86 -23.67
N SER A 13 -44.56 -23.15 -22.85
CA SER A 13 -45.35 -24.39 -22.91
C SER A 13 -46.34 -24.32 -24.08
N PRO A 14 -46.50 -25.39 -24.88
CA PRO A 14 -47.61 -25.54 -25.81
C PRO A 14 -48.80 -26.20 -25.11
N GLU A 15 -49.93 -26.28 -25.82
CA GLU A 15 -51.14 -27.05 -25.51
C GLU A 15 -52.23 -26.36 -24.68
N LEU A 16 -53.18 -25.77 -25.41
CA LEU A 16 -54.62 -25.98 -25.17
C LEU A 16 -55.39 -25.63 -26.45
N ARG A 17 -55.39 -26.60 -27.38
CA ARG A 17 -56.42 -26.73 -28.42
C ARG A 17 -57.53 -27.60 -27.82
N HIS A 18 -58.67 -27.00 -27.52
CA HIS A 18 -60.00 -27.61 -27.69
C HIS A 18 -61.05 -26.72 -27.03
N GLN A 19 -61.83 -26.03 -27.84
CA GLN A 19 -63.27 -25.77 -27.69
C GLN A 19 -63.62 -24.53 -28.52
N ASP A 20 -64.04 -24.73 -29.77
CA ASP A 20 -64.98 -23.82 -30.42
C ASP A 20 -65.51 -24.44 -31.72
N ASP A 21 -66.25 -25.54 -31.57
CA ASP A 21 -66.96 -26.23 -32.66
C ASP A 21 -68.46 -26.42 -32.36
N ARG A 22 -69.08 -25.45 -31.67
CA ARG A 22 -70.54 -25.47 -31.37
C ARG A 22 -71.26 -24.14 -31.57
N ARG A 23 -70.96 -23.42 -32.65
CA ARG A 23 -71.79 -22.29 -33.12
C ARG A 23 -71.99 -22.30 -34.64
N GLN A 24 -72.50 -23.40 -35.16
CA GLN A 24 -73.16 -23.42 -36.46
C GLN A 24 -74.38 -24.32 -36.40
N PHE A 25 -75.40 -23.98 -35.61
CA PHE A 25 -76.75 -24.51 -35.78
C PHE A 25 -77.70 -23.67 -34.94
N TYR A 26 -78.29 -22.65 -35.55
CA TYR A 26 -79.57 -21.98 -35.25
C TYR A 26 -79.56 -20.63 -35.99
N SER A 27 -79.62 -20.68 -37.32
CA SER A 27 -79.84 -19.53 -38.20
C SER A 27 -80.90 -19.89 -39.23
N SER A 28 -82.02 -20.43 -38.77
CA SER A 28 -83.21 -20.54 -39.59
C SER A 28 -84.45 -20.28 -38.74
N LEU A 29 -85.24 -19.31 -39.23
CA LEU A 29 -86.60 -18.97 -38.81
C LEU A 29 -86.77 -18.19 -37.49
N ILE A 30 -86.52 -16.88 -37.51
CA ILE A 30 -87.42 -15.93 -36.82
C ILE A 30 -87.79 -14.79 -37.77
N LYS A 31 -89.09 -14.57 -37.86
CA LYS A 31 -89.81 -13.68 -38.76
C LYS A 31 -89.39 -12.21 -38.57
N THR A 32 -89.10 -11.58 -39.69
CA THR A 32 -88.83 -10.15 -39.87
C THR A 32 -90.13 -9.33 -39.72
N SER A 33 -90.24 -8.49 -38.69
CA SER A 33 -90.79 -7.12 -38.84
C SER A 33 -90.79 -6.29 -37.55
N ASP A 34 -90.94 -6.89 -36.36
CA ASP A 34 -91.09 -6.09 -35.12
C ASP A 34 -89.81 -5.96 -34.26
N TYR A 35 -88.74 -6.71 -34.56
CA TYR A 35 -87.45 -6.59 -33.85
C TYR A 35 -86.58 -5.40 -34.27
N ARG A 36 -86.96 -4.66 -35.31
CA ARG A 36 -86.18 -3.50 -35.79
C ARG A 36 -86.25 -2.30 -34.84
N CYS A 37 -87.28 -2.20 -33.99
CA CYS A 37 -87.43 -1.05 -33.09
C CYS A 37 -86.63 -1.23 -31.77
N GLY A 38 -86.65 -2.43 -31.16
CA GLY A 38 -85.89 -2.70 -29.93
C GLY A 38 -84.37 -2.69 -30.11
N LEU A 39 -83.87 -3.23 -31.23
CA LEU A 39 -82.43 -3.22 -31.55
C LEU A 39 -81.90 -1.81 -31.83
N HIS A 40 -82.73 -0.89 -32.31
CA HIS A 40 -82.33 0.50 -32.53
C HIS A 40 -82.15 1.23 -31.19
N ILE A 41 -83.08 1.06 -30.25
CA ILE A 41 -83.02 1.67 -28.92
C ILE A 41 -81.82 1.12 -28.12
N GLU A 42 -81.55 -0.19 -28.19
CA GLU A 42 -80.35 -0.77 -27.57
C GLU A 42 -79.05 -0.31 -28.23
N CYS A 43 -79.05 -0.13 -29.56
CA CYS A 43 -77.90 0.42 -30.27
C CYS A 43 -77.63 1.86 -29.85
N GLU A 44 -78.65 2.71 -29.77
CA GLU A 44 -78.53 4.09 -29.30
C GLU A 44 -78.11 4.16 -27.83
N ARG A 45 -78.64 3.29 -26.97
CA ARG A 45 -78.21 3.20 -25.56
C ARG A 45 -76.74 2.80 -25.46
N ARG A 46 -76.27 1.80 -26.23
CA ARG A 46 -74.85 1.41 -26.30
C ARG A 46 -73.98 2.51 -26.90
N GLN A 47 -74.48 3.27 -27.87
CA GLN A 47 -73.76 4.42 -28.42
C GLN A 47 -73.68 5.57 -27.42
N ALA A 48 -74.73 5.81 -26.62
CA ALA A 48 -74.75 6.79 -25.56
C ALA A 48 -73.82 6.39 -24.39
N GLU A 49 -73.79 5.11 -24.01
CA GLU A 49 -72.83 4.58 -23.03
C GLU A 49 -71.39 4.66 -23.53
N LYS A 50 -71.13 4.31 -24.81
CA LYS A 50 -69.81 4.52 -25.44
C LYS A 50 -69.41 5.99 -25.49
N LYS A 51 -70.35 6.91 -25.75
CA LYS A 51 -70.11 8.36 -25.69
C LYS A 51 -69.81 8.82 -24.27
N LYS A 52 -70.50 8.31 -23.24
CA LYS A 52 -70.18 8.58 -21.84
C LYS A 52 -68.78 8.09 -21.49
N ILE A 53 -68.42 6.85 -21.84
CA ILE A 53 -67.08 6.30 -21.58
C ILE A 53 -65.99 7.16 -22.24
N ARG A 54 -66.18 7.56 -23.50
CA ARG A 54 -65.25 8.46 -24.22
C ARG A 54 -65.11 9.84 -23.58
N LEU A 55 -66.11 10.32 -22.85
CA LEU A 55 -66.04 11.59 -22.13
C LEU A 55 -65.25 11.48 -20.82
N PHE A 56 -65.17 10.28 -20.22
CA PHE A 56 -64.45 10.05 -18.96
C PHE A 56 -63.00 9.59 -19.15
N GLU A 57 -62.65 8.97 -20.28
CA GLU A 57 -61.27 8.59 -20.62
C GLU A 57 -60.24 9.75 -20.50
N PRO A 58 -60.53 10.98 -20.96
CA PRO A 58 -59.60 12.11 -20.81
C PRO A 58 -59.40 12.54 -19.36
N ILE A 59 -60.42 12.38 -18.50
CA ILE A 59 -60.36 12.75 -17.09
C ILE A 59 -59.49 11.74 -16.33
N ALA A 60 -59.71 10.44 -16.55
CA ALA A 60 -58.89 9.39 -15.96
C ALA A 60 -57.42 9.47 -16.41
N ALA A 61 -57.18 9.84 -17.68
CA ALA A 61 -55.82 10.06 -18.19
C ALA A 61 -55.13 11.25 -17.51
N LYS A 62 -55.84 12.35 -17.25
CA LYS A 62 -55.30 13.51 -16.52
C LYS A 62 -55.02 13.21 -15.05
N GLU A 63 -55.91 12.49 -14.36
CA GLU A 63 -55.68 12.07 -12.98
C GLU A 63 -54.47 11.14 -12.86
N LYS A 64 -54.29 10.23 -13.83
CA LYS A 64 -53.10 9.39 -13.88
C LYS A 64 -51.83 10.21 -14.08
N ALA A 65 -51.85 11.18 -15.01
CA ALA A 65 -50.69 12.05 -15.25
C ALA A 65 -50.28 12.87 -14.01
N ILE A 66 -51.25 13.40 -13.25
CA ILE A 66 -50.97 14.14 -12.00
C ILE A 66 -50.34 13.21 -10.95
N LYS A 67 -50.86 11.99 -10.79
CA LYS A 67 -50.29 11.01 -9.84
C LYS A 67 -48.89 10.56 -10.24
N ASP A 68 -48.64 10.40 -11.53
CA ASP A 68 -47.33 10.04 -12.06
C ASP A 68 -46.32 11.19 -11.83
N GLU A 69 -46.74 12.46 -11.93
CA GLU A 69 -45.92 13.64 -11.62
C GLU A 69 -45.61 13.76 -10.12
N GLU A 70 -46.60 13.60 -9.24
CA GLU A 70 -46.39 13.57 -7.78
C GLU A 70 -45.46 12.41 -7.36
N ALA A 71 -45.55 11.25 -8.01
CA ALA A 71 -44.67 10.12 -7.74
C ALA A 71 -43.20 10.41 -8.12
N ILE A 72 -42.98 11.17 -9.21
CA ILE A 72 -41.64 11.62 -9.61
C ILE A 72 -41.05 12.58 -8.58
N ASP A 73 -41.85 13.52 -8.06
CA ASP A 73 -41.40 14.47 -7.04
C ASP A 73 -41.04 13.77 -5.72
N ILE A 74 -41.85 12.82 -5.26
CA ILE A 74 -41.56 12.04 -4.04
C ILE A 74 -40.30 11.19 -4.24
N SER A 75 -40.14 10.53 -5.39
CA SER A 75 -38.94 9.74 -5.70
C SER A 75 -37.68 10.62 -5.69
N THR A 76 -37.75 11.81 -6.29
CA THR A 76 -36.66 12.78 -6.31
C THR A 76 -36.31 13.28 -4.90
N ALA A 77 -37.32 13.59 -4.08
CA ALA A 77 -37.12 14.00 -2.70
C ALA A 77 -36.45 12.90 -1.85
N LEU A 78 -36.84 11.64 -2.03
CA LEU A 78 -36.22 10.50 -1.36
C LEU A 78 -34.76 10.30 -1.80
N ALA A 79 -34.48 10.45 -3.09
CA ALA A 79 -33.12 10.38 -3.62
C ALA A 79 -32.21 11.48 -3.03
N LEU A 80 -32.70 12.73 -2.98
CA LEU A 80 -31.99 13.85 -2.36
C LEU A 80 -31.77 13.62 -0.86
N HIS A 81 -32.76 13.09 -0.15
CA HIS A 81 -32.62 12.75 1.27
C HIS A 81 -31.60 11.61 1.51
N ALA A 82 -31.52 10.63 0.61
CA ALA A 82 -30.49 9.59 0.66
C ALA A 82 -29.08 10.19 0.41
N GLN A 83 -28.94 11.07 -0.58
CA GLN A 83 -27.69 11.78 -0.84
C GLN A 83 -27.24 12.62 0.36
N ARG A 84 -28.17 13.35 1.00
CA ARG A 84 -27.86 14.13 2.20
C ARG A 84 -27.33 13.27 3.34
N ARG A 85 -27.95 12.12 3.60
CA ARG A 85 -27.47 11.16 4.63
C ARG A 85 -26.07 10.64 4.33
N GLU A 86 -25.76 10.41 3.06
CA GLU A 86 -24.42 9.98 2.64
C GLU A 86 -23.38 11.09 2.83
N ILE A 87 -23.72 12.34 2.53
CA ILE A 87 -22.86 13.50 2.81
C ILE A 87 -22.60 13.63 4.33
N ASP A 88 -23.65 13.53 5.16
CA ASP A 88 -23.51 13.59 6.61
C ASP A 88 -22.63 12.46 7.17
N ARG A 89 -22.69 11.26 6.56
CA ARG A 89 -21.81 10.14 6.90
C ARG A 89 -20.35 10.47 6.57
N GLN A 90 -20.09 11.01 5.38
CA GLN A 90 -18.74 11.40 4.95
C GLN A 90 -18.16 12.53 5.82
N LEU A 91 -18.98 13.49 6.25
CA LEU A 91 -18.56 14.55 7.17
C LEU A 91 -18.09 14.00 8.52
N ARG A 92 -18.86 13.08 9.13
CA ARG A 92 -18.46 12.41 10.39
C ARG A 92 -17.15 11.63 10.23
N GLU A 93 -16.99 10.92 9.11
CA GLU A 93 -15.76 10.18 8.82
C GLU A 93 -14.54 11.11 8.69
N LEU A 94 -14.71 12.30 8.09
CA LEU A 94 -13.66 13.32 8.02
C LEU A 94 -13.34 13.90 9.40
N GLU A 95 -14.35 14.20 10.23
CA GLU A 95 -14.15 14.67 11.60
C GLU A 95 -13.34 13.66 12.43
N ASP A 96 -13.70 12.37 12.36
CA ASP A 96 -12.98 11.32 13.08
C ASP A 96 -11.52 11.18 12.58
N ARG A 97 -11.28 11.31 11.28
CA ARG A 97 -9.92 11.34 10.72
C ARG A 97 -9.12 12.56 11.21
N THR A 98 -9.74 13.71 11.38
CA THR A 98 -9.05 14.89 11.93
C THR A 98 -8.71 14.72 13.40
N LYS A 99 -9.61 14.13 14.20
CA LYS A 99 -9.34 13.78 15.61
C LYS A 99 -8.18 12.79 15.72
N LEU A 100 -8.17 11.73 14.90
CA LEU A 100 -7.06 10.76 14.85
C LEU A 100 -5.73 11.40 14.48
N ARG A 101 -5.72 12.34 13.53
CA ARG A 101 -4.52 13.10 13.18
C ARG A 101 -4.01 13.95 14.33
N GLU A 102 -4.91 14.55 15.09
CA GLU A 102 -4.51 15.36 16.25
C GLU A 102 -3.94 14.50 17.37
N VAL A 103 -4.53 13.34 17.66
CA VAL A 103 -3.95 12.35 18.59
C VAL A 103 -2.56 11.91 18.14
N ALA A 104 -2.38 11.59 16.86
CA ALA A 104 -1.08 11.20 16.31
C ALA A 104 -0.03 12.32 16.43
N LYS A 105 -0.42 13.58 16.23
CA LYS A 105 0.49 14.72 16.45
C LYS A 105 0.93 14.84 17.91
N GLN A 106 0.00 14.68 18.86
CA GLN A 106 0.33 14.72 20.29
C GLN A 106 1.29 13.58 20.67
N GLU A 107 1.10 12.39 20.11
CA GLU A 107 1.99 11.26 20.33
C GLU A 107 3.39 11.49 19.75
N VAL A 108 3.50 12.08 18.55
CA VAL A 108 4.79 12.48 17.96
C VAL A 108 5.50 13.54 18.82
N LEU A 109 4.77 14.53 19.34
CA LEU A 109 5.34 15.55 20.24
C LEU A 109 5.84 14.93 21.55
N LYS A 110 5.11 13.95 22.09
CA LYS A 110 5.52 13.21 23.28
C LYS A 110 6.79 12.39 23.03
N LEU A 111 6.85 11.64 21.94
CA LEU A 111 8.05 10.87 21.57
C LEU A 111 9.26 11.79 21.35
N ARG A 112 9.04 12.96 20.73
CA ARG A 112 10.09 13.95 20.56
C ARG A 112 10.65 14.45 21.89
N SER A 113 9.80 14.76 22.87
CA SER A 113 10.28 15.22 24.18
C SER A 113 11.00 14.12 24.96
N GLU A 114 10.56 12.87 24.85
CA GLU A 114 11.26 11.70 25.41
C GLU A 114 12.66 11.55 24.80
N TRP A 115 12.79 11.68 23.47
CA TRP A 115 14.08 11.62 22.78
C TRP A 115 15.00 12.79 23.15
N GLU A 116 14.47 14.00 23.31
CA GLU A 116 15.24 15.16 23.75
C GLU A 116 15.77 14.99 25.19
N GLN A 117 14.98 14.36 26.07
CA GLN A 117 15.43 14.01 27.43
C GLN A 117 16.51 12.92 27.43
N GLU A 118 16.36 11.88 26.61
CA GLU A 118 17.35 10.82 26.48
C GLU A 118 18.67 11.35 25.91
N ALA A 119 18.61 12.18 24.87
CA ALA A 119 19.79 12.85 24.31
C ALA A 119 20.52 13.71 25.36
N ALA A 120 19.77 14.50 26.15
CA ALA A 120 20.35 15.30 27.23
C ALA A 120 21.01 14.44 28.32
N ALA A 121 20.43 13.27 28.65
CA ALA A 121 21.01 12.33 29.59
C ALA A 121 22.33 11.74 29.07
N ILE A 122 22.39 11.37 27.79
CA ILE A 122 23.60 10.89 27.13
C ILE A 122 24.69 11.98 27.13
N ASP A 123 24.34 13.21 26.78
CA ASP A 123 25.29 14.33 26.80
C ASP A 123 25.87 14.59 28.19
N ALA A 124 25.03 14.50 29.24
CA ALA A 124 25.48 14.60 30.62
C ALA A 124 26.44 13.46 31.01
N GLU A 125 26.16 12.23 30.59
CA GLU A 125 27.06 11.09 30.81
C GLU A 125 28.39 11.27 30.09
N VAL A 126 28.36 11.69 28.81
CA VAL A 126 29.55 11.97 28.00
C VAL A 126 30.39 13.08 28.62
N ALA A 127 29.76 14.15 29.12
CA ALA A 127 30.44 15.23 29.83
C ALA A 127 31.09 14.73 31.13
N GLY A 128 30.41 13.87 31.89
CA GLY A 128 30.95 13.22 33.08
C GLY A 128 32.18 12.36 32.77
N ARG A 129 32.10 11.54 31.72
CA ARG A 129 33.22 10.71 31.24
C ARG A 129 34.40 11.56 30.76
N ARG A 130 34.14 12.63 30.01
CA ARG A 130 35.18 13.56 29.54
C ARG A 130 35.91 14.23 30.72
N SER A 131 35.16 14.66 31.74
CA SER A 131 35.73 15.25 32.95
C SER A 131 36.55 14.24 33.76
N TRP A 132 36.15 12.97 33.75
CA TRP A 132 36.95 11.88 34.33
C TRP A 132 38.26 11.67 33.56
N TRP A 133 38.20 11.61 32.22
CA TRP A 133 39.41 11.46 31.37
C TRP A 133 40.41 12.59 31.57
N GLN A 134 39.96 13.84 31.65
CA GLN A 134 40.83 14.98 31.92
C GLN A 134 41.59 14.87 33.26
N ARG A 135 40.96 14.28 34.30
CA ARG A 135 41.63 14.02 35.58
C ARG A 135 42.68 12.91 35.49
N VAL A 136 42.45 11.92 34.63
CA VAL A 136 43.40 10.82 34.41
C VAL A 136 44.62 11.30 33.61
N GLU A 137 44.42 12.14 32.59
CA GLU A 137 45.51 12.66 31.76
C GLU A 137 46.37 13.71 32.48
N ASN A 138 45.81 14.43 33.45
CA ASN A 138 46.54 15.44 34.22
C ASN A 138 46.34 15.26 35.74
N PRO A 139 47.01 14.26 36.35
CA PRO A 139 46.87 13.98 37.78
C PRO A 139 47.41 15.11 38.67
N GLU A 140 48.36 15.91 38.20
CA GLU A 140 48.92 17.04 38.96
C GLU A 140 47.98 18.24 39.03
N ALA A 141 47.21 18.51 37.99
CA ALA A 141 46.16 19.55 38.00
C ALA A 141 44.91 19.15 38.80
N ALA A 142 44.77 17.85 39.15
CA ALA A 142 43.65 17.32 39.92
C ALA A 142 43.92 17.27 41.43
N ILE A 143 45.12 17.65 41.90
CA ILE A 143 45.34 17.92 43.33
C ILE A 143 44.44 19.11 43.65
N PRO A 144 43.39 18.95 44.48
CA PRO A 144 42.63 20.10 44.93
C PRO A 144 43.66 21.04 45.54
N THR A 145 43.83 22.23 44.95
CA THR A 145 44.49 23.32 45.65
C THR A 145 43.82 23.34 47.02
N LEU A 146 44.55 22.94 48.04
CA LEU A 146 44.17 23.04 49.44
C LEU A 146 43.99 24.54 49.67
N VAL A 147 42.83 25.05 49.28
CA VAL A 147 42.36 26.37 49.66
C VAL A 147 42.40 26.33 51.17
N ALA A 148 43.25 27.19 51.71
CA ALA A 148 43.41 27.42 53.13
C ALA A 148 42.05 27.28 53.81
N LEU A 149 41.98 26.34 54.76
CA LEU A 149 40.87 26.25 55.70
C LEU A 149 40.53 27.67 56.16
N PRO A 150 39.31 28.18 55.91
CA PRO A 150 38.87 29.37 56.62
C PRO A 150 38.96 29.05 58.11
N ASP A 151 39.54 29.98 58.86
CA ASP A 151 39.81 29.87 60.28
C ASP A 151 38.61 29.24 61.01
N SER A 152 38.94 28.24 61.80
CA SER A 152 38.00 27.49 62.62
C SER A 152 37.09 28.45 63.39
N PRO A 153 35.75 28.36 63.27
CA PRO A 153 34.88 29.09 64.17
C PRO A 153 35.13 28.58 65.60
N SER A 154 35.43 29.54 66.46
CA SER A 154 35.62 29.44 67.90
C SER A 154 34.67 28.45 68.58
N LEU A 155 35.25 27.64 69.46
CA LEU A 155 34.70 26.55 70.27
C LEU A 155 33.74 27.02 71.39
N ALA A 156 32.97 28.09 71.19
CA ALA A 156 32.21 28.74 72.26
C ALA A 156 30.70 28.46 72.29
N ASP A 157 30.05 28.01 71.21
CA ASP A 157 28.57 27.94 71.18
C ASP A 157 28.03 26.61 70.67
N LEU A 158 28.09 25.57 71.50
CA LEU A 158 27.21 24.39 71.38
C LEU A 158 26.78 23.90 72.77
N LYS A 159 25.83 24.63 73.38
CA LYS A 159 24.89 24.11 74.39
C LYS A 159 23.50 24.10 73.77
N ALA A 160 23.03 22.95 73.32
CA ALA A 160 21.63 22.50 73.43
C ALA A 160 21.42 21.16 72.70
N LYS A 161 21.20 20.13 73.51
CA LYS A 161 20.40 18.92 73.21
C LYS A 161 18.95 19.32 72.82
N PRO A 162 18.17 18.51 72.07
CA PRO A 162 17.69 17.21 72.58
C PRO A 162 17.65 16.03 71.58
N ASP A 163 18.06 14.88 72.10
CA ASP A 163 17.35 13.60 72.19
C ASP A 163 16.29 13.28 71.11
N GLY A 164 16.51 12.17 70.42
CA GLY A 164 15.59 11.55 69.48
C GLY A 164 16.10 10.17 69.07
N ASP A 165 15.77 9.19 69.90
CA ASP A 165 16.15 7.78 69.77
C ASP A 165 15.62 7.12 68.49
N ALA A 166 16.37 6.11 68.00
CA ALA A 166 15.90 4.75 67.70
C ALA A 166 16.56 4.10 66.45
N GLU A 167 17.23 2.98 66.75
CA GLU A 167 17.37 1.75 65.94
C GLU A 167 18.25 1.82 64.69
N ALA A 168 19.55 1.51 64.80
CA ALA A 168 20.09 0.15 64.83
C ALA A 168 19.71 -0.71 63.62
N ASN A 169 20.60 -0.79 62.62
CA ASN A 169 21.04 -2.10 62.16
C ASN A 169 22.48 -2.07 61.67
N CYS A 170 23.27 -2.93 62.31
CA CYS A 170 24.67 -3.21 62.06
C CYS A 170 24.75 -4.42 61.14
N GLU A 171 25.44 -4.29 60.01
CA GLU A 171 26.13 -5.46 59.47
C GLU A 171 27.39 -5.06 58.70
N THR A 172 28.50 -5.16 59.43
CA THR A 172 29.87 -5.18 58.91
C THR A 172 30.07 -6.33 57.94
N ARG A 173 30.45 -6.04 56.69
CA ARG A 173 31.20 -6.98 55.85
C ARG A 173 32.53 -6.37 55.41
N LYS A 174 33.58 -6.82 56.11
CA LYS A 174 34.96 -6.82 55.61
C LYS A 174 34.97 -7.48 54.23
N ARG A 175 35.41 -6.77 53.19
CA ARG A 175 35.90 -7.42 51.98
C ARG A 175 37.31 -6.93 51.64
N LYS A 176 38.13 -7.96 51.52
CA LYS A 176 39.55 -8.03 51.25
C LYS A 176 39.80 -7.51 49.84
N GLN A 177 40.73 -6.57 49.75
CA GLN A 177 41.33 -6.06 48.53
C GLN A 177 42.16 -7.19 47.90
N THR A 178 41.77 -7.64 46.71
CA THR A 178 42.63 -8.40 45.80
C THR A 178 42.65 -7.66 44.47
N ASP A 179 43.86 -7.24 44.15
CA ASP A 179 44.34 -6.67 42.90
C ASP A 179 44.27 -7.75 41.82
N ASP A 180 43.44 -7.54 40.79
CA ASP A 180 43.43 -8.31 39.55
C ASP A 180 42.99 -7.36 38.42
N GLN A 181 43.95 -6.99 37.58
CA GLN A 181 43.72 -6.31 36.31
C GLN A 181 42.89 -7.20 35.36
N PRO A 182 41.82 -6.70 34.71
CA PRO A 182 41.26 -7.39 33.57
C PRO A 182 42.02 -7.01 32.29
N GLU A 183 42.69 -8.01 31.71
CA GLU A 183 43.08 -8.05 30.30
C GLU A 183 41.88 -7.67 29.38
N PRO A 184 42.11 -6.99 28.24
CA PRO A 184 41.04 -6.63 27.32
C PRO A 184 40.38 -7.90 26.74
N ALA A 185 39.18 -8.19 27.22
CA ALA A 185 38.34 -9.26 26.73
C ALA A 185 38.09 -9.09 25.23
N LYS A 186 38.63 -10.02 24.45
CA LYS A 186 38.24 -10.29 23.06
C LYS A 186 36.71 -10.34 23.01
N GLN A 187 36.10 -9.49 22.19
CA GLN A 187 34.67 -9.46 21.94
C GLN A 187 34.20 -10.87 21.55
N LYS A 188 33.57 -11.56 22.50
CA LYS A 188 32.79 -12.77 22.23
C LYS A 188 31.61 -12.33 21.36
N LYS A 189 31.65 -12.67 20.07
CA LYS A 189 30.47 -12.71 19.22
C LYS A 189 29.40 -13.51 19.96
N THR A 190 28.37 -12.84 20.45
CA THR A 190 27.15 -13.46 20.93
C THR A 190 26.63 -14.34 19.80
N LYS A 191 26.60 -15.66 20.03
CA LYS A 191 25.92 -16.58 19.13
C LYS A 191 24.43 -16.18 19.15
N PRO A 192 23.81 -15.85 18.01
CA PRO A 192 22.38 -15.62 17.99
C PRO A 192 21.67 -16.91 18.42
N ASP A 193 20.66 -16.77 19.28
CA ASP A 193 19.84 -17.87 19.77
C ASP A 193 19.29 -18.67 18.58
N SER A 194 19.82 -19.87 18.43
CA SER A 194 19.51 -20.80 17.36
C SER A 194 18.14 -21.45 17.61
N ASN A 195 17.06 -20.68 17.53
CA ASN A 195 15.72 -21.24 17.39
C ASN A 195 15.43 -21.55 15.90
N ASN A 196 16.25 -22.47 15.39
CA ASN A 196 15.87 -23.67 14.64
C ASN A 196 14.73 -23.58 13.60
N HIS A 197 14.89 -22.75 12.57
CA HIS A 197 14.09 -22.85 11.34
C HIS A 197 14.80 -23.56 10.18
N GLY A 198 16.01 -24.10 10.37
CA GLY A 198 16.71 -24.94 9.38
C GLY A 198 17.19 -24.23 8.11
N TYR A 199 16.66 -23.04 7.79
CA TYR A 199 17.09 -22.21 6.67
C TYR A 199 18.08 -21.13 7.13
N PRO A 200 19.08 -20.77 6.30
CA PRO A 200 19.87 -19.56 6.51
C PRO A 200 18.96 -18.34 6.59
N THR A 201 19.26 -17.40 7.49
CA THR A 201 18.51 -16.16 7.66
C THR A 201 19.32 -14.95 7.20
N ILE A 202 18.62 -13.86 6.85
CA ILE A 202 19.19 -12.55 6.51
C ILE A 202 18.27 -11.46 7.04
N GLU A 203 18.82 -10.40 7.63
CA GLU A 203 17.99 -9.25 8.06
C GLU A 203 17.54 -8.42 6.86
N PHE A 204 16.35 -7.80 6.93
CA PHE A 204 15.85 -6.98 5.82
C PHE A 204 16.81 -5.86 5.42
N ASP A 205 17.45 -5.21 6.40
CA ASP A 205 18.35 -4.09 6.15
C ASP A 205 19.62 -4.53 5.38
N GLU A 206 20.05 -5.78 5.58
CA GLU A 206 21.12 -6.41 4.78
C GLU A 206 20.69 -6.72 3.35
N VAL A 207 19.40 -6.91 3.09
CA VAL A 207 18.87 -7.14 1.74
C VAL A 207 18.68 -5.81 1.00
N TYR A 208 18.13 -4.81 1.68
CA TYR A 208 17.72 -3.53 1.12
C TYR A 208 18.90 -2.56 0.91
N HIS A 209 19.90 -2.59 1.81
CA HIS A 209 21.08 -1.70 1.78
C HIS A 209 20.76 -0.21 1.59
N ASP A 210 19.68 0.28 2.21
CA ASP A 210 19.19 1.67 2.08
C ASP A 210 19.03 2.17 0.63
N GLY A 211 18.86 1.26 -0.32
CA GLY A 211 18.82 1.57 -1.76
C GLY A 211 20.15 1.93 -2.40
N VAL A 212 21.27 1.72 -1.70
CA VAL A 212 22.64 2.00 -2.16
C VAL A 212 23.38 0.69 -2.47
N ALA A 213 22.67 -0.42 -2.68
CA ALA A 213 23.30 -1.71 -2.93
C ALA A 213 24.30 -1.61 -4.11
N ASN A 214 25.60 -1.76 -3.82
CA ASN A 214 26.71 -1.79 -4.79
C ASN A 214 26.67 -3.03 -5.73
N GLY A 215 25.51 -3.68 -5.86
CA GLY A 215 25.26 -4.85 -6.69
C GLY A 215 23.76 -4.99 -6.99
N LYS A 216 23.40 -5.93 -7.86
CA LYS A 216 21.99 -6.15 -8.26
C LYS A 216 21.15 -6.49 -7.02
N PRO A 217 20.15 -5.67 -6.65
CA PRO A 217 19.33 -5.92 -5.46
C PRO A 217 18.65 -7.30 -5.51
N HIS A 218 18.49 -7.93 -4.35
CA HIS A 218 17.85 -9.25 -4.25
C HIS A 218 16.32 -9.09 -4.27
N GLU A 219 15.63 -9.89 -5.09
CA GLU A 219 14.17 -9.93 -5.04
C GLU A 219 13.67 -10.76 -3.87
N ILE A 220 12.83 -10.14 -3.04
CA ILE A 220 12.19 -10.80 -1.91
C ILE A 220 10.86 -11.38 -2.40
N MET A 221 10.70 -12.69 -2.29
CA MET A 221 9.46 -13.38 -2.65
C MET A 221 8.79 -13.98 -1.42
N ARG A 222 7.45 -13.99 -1.42
CA ARG A 222 6.68 -14.74 -0.43
C ARG A 222 6.58 -16.19 -0.86
N TYR A 223 6.86 -17.10 0.06
CA TYR A 223 6.57 -18.52 -0.14
C TYR A 223 5.52 -19.00 0.87
N THR A 224 4.42 -19.52 0.34
CA THR A 224 3.26 -20.02 1.12
C THR A 224 3.17 -21.55 1.12
N GLY A 225 4.15 -22.25 0.53
CA GLY A 225 4.24 -23.70 0.68
C GLY A 225 4.38 -24.07 2.15
N LYS A 226 4.09 -25.32 2.52
CA LYS A 226 4.18 -25.76 3.92
C LYS A 226 5.64 -26.02 4.29
N PRO A 227 6.37 -25.15 5.02
CA PRO A 227 7.31 -25.71 5.96
C PRO A 227 6.45 -26.44 7.01
N ALA A 228 6.80 -27.68 7.35
CA ALA A 228 6.03 -28.57 8.22
C ALA A 228 5.72 -28.00 9.64
N SER A 229 6.14 -26.77 9.97
CA SER A 229 6.05 -26.17 11.31
C SER A 229 5.34 -24.81 11.41
N LEU A 230 4.84 -24.20 10.33
CA LEU A 230 4.22 -22.86 10.42
C LEU A 230 2.72 -22.89 10.13
N GLN A 231 1.96 -22.19 10.97
CA GLN A 231 0.51 -22.08 10.92
C GLN A 231 0.04 -21.70 9.51
N LYS A 232 -0.92 -22.48 9.02
CA LYS A 232 -1.59 -22.34 7.72
C LYS A 232 -1.95 -20.86 7.46
N GLY A 233 -1.25 -20.21 6.53
CA GLY A 233 -1.60 -18.86 6.03
C GLY A 233 -0.55 -17.77 6.20
N THR A 234 0.48 -17.97 7.03
CA THR A 234 1.58 -17.00 7.18
C THR A 234 2.78 -17.41 6.33
N GLY A 235 2.74 -17.12 5.02
CA GLY A 235 3.91 -17.35 4.16
C GLY A 235 5.12 -16.53 4.61
N SER A 236 6.32 -17.11 4.57
CA SER A 236 7.57 -16.43 4.94
C SER A 236 8.23 -15.78 3.71
N TRP A 237 9.13 -14.84 3.96
CA TRP A 237 9.84 -14.08 2.93
C TRP A 237 11.22 -14.66 2.66
N TYR A 238 11.58 -14.80 1.40
CA TYR A 238 12.86 -15.37 0.99
C TYR A 238 13.52 -14.56 -0.12
N VAL A 239 14.86 -14.51 -0.08
CA VAL A 239 15.68 -14.19 -1.25
C VAL A 239 16.33 -15.47 -1.75
N LEU A 240 16.44 -15.64 -3.06
CA LEU A 240 17.02 -16.84 -3.65
C LEU A 240 18.39 -16.52 -4.30
N GLN A 241 19.43 -17.24 -3.88
CA GLN A 241 20.78 -17.12 -4.45
C GLN A 241 21.50 -18.47 -4.47
N CYS A 242 22.13 -18.80 -5.59
CA CYS A 242 23.06 -19.92 -5.66
C CYS A 242 24.41 -19.51 -5.06
N GLY A 243 24.81 -20.15 -3.96
CA GLY A 243 26.10 -19.90 -3.31
C GLY A 243 27.31 -20.35 -4.15
N VAL A 244 27.16 -21.40 -4.96
CA VAL A 244 28.24 -21.97 -5.79
C VAL A 244 28.57 -21.05 -6.97
N HIS A 245 27.53 -20.57 -7.67
CA HIS A 245 27.69 -19.76 -8.89
C HIS A 245 27.55 -18.26 -8.64
N GLY A 246 27.23 -17.84 -7.41
CA GLY A 246 26.94 -16.43 -7.07
C GLY A 246 25.67 -15.88 -7.72
N LEU A 247 24.89 -16.69 -8.44
CA LEU A 247 23.73 -16.28 -9.22
C LEU A 247 22.55 -15.90 -8.30
N ARG A 248 22.08 -14.66 -8.41
CA ARG A 248 20.87 -14.18 -7.73
C ARG A 248 19.67 -14.40 -8.64
N PHE A 249 18.63 -15.03 -8.12
CA PHE A 249 17.40 -15.22 -8.87
C PHE A 249 16.47 -14.04 -8.62
N ALA A 250 16.12 -13.35 -9.69
CA ALA A 250 15.11 -12.30 -9.70
C ALA A 250 14.25 -12.51 -10.94
N SER A 251 12.98 -12.12 -10.86
CA SER A 251 12.13 -11.91 -12.00
C SER A 251 12.80 -10.84 -12.85
N ASP A 252 13.12 -11.21 -14.09
CA ASP A 252 13.78 -10.34 -15.05
C ASP A 252 12.84 -9.28 -15.63
N GLY A 253 11.97 -8.68 -14.81
CA GLY A 253 11.11 -7.54 -15.16
C GLY A 253 10.20 -7.75 -16.38
N GLY A 254 10.01 -8.99 -16.86
CA GLY A 254 9.26 -9.21 -18.10
C GLY A 254 9.05 -10.66 -18.54
N THR A 255 9.77 -11.65 -18.03
CA THR A 255 9.34 -13.05 -18.19
C THR A 255 8.40 -13.43 -17.05
N LEU A 256 7.50 -14.37 -17.35
CA LEU A 256 6.54 -14.92 -16.38
C LEU A 256 7.23 -15.83 -15.35
N ASP A 257 8.57 -15.89 -15.34
CA ASP A 257 9.32 -16.75 -14.45
C ASP A 257 9.50 -16.06 -13.09
N SER A 258 8.88 -16.65 -12.07
CA SER A 258 9.13 -16.29 -10.69
C SER A 258 10.60 -16.59 -10.33
N PRO A 259 11.19 -15.88 -9.34
CA PRO A 259 12.55 -16.20 -8.86
C PRO A 259 12.71 -17.68 -8.52
N LEU A 260 11.64 -18.29 -8.01
CA LEU A 260 11.55 -19.71 -7.69
C LEU A 260 11.71 -20.61 -8.93
N ARG A 261 11.00 -20.30 -10.02
CA ARG A 261 11.12 -21.06 -11.27
C ARG A 261 12.52 -20.94 -11.89
N ALA A 262 13.13 -19.76 -11.80
CA ALA A 262 14.51 -19.54 -12.23
C ALA A 262 15.50 -20.38 -11.41
N ALA A 263 15.28 -20.46 -10.09
CA ALA A 263 16.08 -21.28 -9.18
C ALA A 263 15.92 -22.79 -9.47
N THR A 264 14.69 -23.28 -9.64
CA THR A 264 14.37 -24.66 -10.02
C THR A 264 15.03 -25.05 -11.35
N ARG A 265 14.96 -24.19 -12.37
CA ARG A 265 15.62 -24.41 -13.67
C ARG A 265 17.14 -24.45 -13.51
N HIS A 266 17.72 -23.55 -12.72
CA HIS A 266 19.15 -23.55 -12.45
C HIS A 266 19.62 -24.81 -11.73
N TRP A 267 18.83 -25.33 -10.78
CA TRP A 267 19.11 -26.60 -10.13
C TRP A 267 19.21 -27.75 -11.15
N GLY A 268 18.18 -27.92 -11.98
CA GLY A 268 18.18 -28.99 -12.98
C GLY A 268 19.31 -28.89 -14.00
N GLN A 269 19.75 -27.68 -14.33
CA GLN A 269 20.81 -27.46 -15.32
C GLN A 269 22.23 -27.65 -14.76
N PHE A 270 22.50 -27.20 -13.53
CA PHE A 270 23.86 -27.11 -13.00
C PHE A 270 24.14 -27.99 -11.78
N HIS A 271 23.10 -28.53 -11.13
CA HIS A 271 23.23 -29.33 -9.92
C HIS A 271 22.74 -30.79 -10.08
N GLY A 272 22.20 -31.17 -11.25
CA GLY A 272 22.11 -32.57 -11.67
C GLY A 272 20.82 -33.34 -11.36
N ASP A 273 19.83 -32.74 -10.69
CA ASP A 273 18.52 -33.38 -10.50
C ASP A 273 17.44 -32.65 -11.31
N SER A 274 16.82 -33.33 -12.27
CA SER A 274 15.84 -32.75 -13.18
C SER A 274 14.53 -32.32 -12.50
N ASP A 275 14.23 -32.88 -11.32
CA ASP A 275 12.96 -32.65 -10.61
C ASP A 275 13.19 -31.87 -9.30
N CYS A 276 13.53 -30.59 -9.42
CA CYS A 276 13.61 -29.72 -8.26
C CYS A 276 12.21 -29.20 -7.92
N ALA A 277 11.59 -29.75 -6.87
CA ALA A 277 10.41 -29.17 -6.28
C ALA A 277 10.74 -27.78 -5.69
N ASP A 278 9.77 -26.87 -5.69
CA ASP A 278 9.89 -25.52 -5.11
C ASP A 278 10.47 -25.51 -3.68
N GLU A 279 10.07 -26.50 -2.87
CA GLU A 279 10.57 -26.70 -1.50
C GLU A 279 12.08 -26.96 -1.47
N LEU A 280 12.58 -27.76 -2.42
CA LEU A 280 14.00 -28.06 -2.54
C LEU A 280 14.77 -26.82 -3.01
N ALA A 281 14.23 -26.06 -3.97
CA ALA A 281 14.85 -24.81 -4.43
C ALA A 281 15.00 -23.80 -3.28
N ILE A 282 13.99 -23.68 -2.41
CA ILE A 282 14.06 -22.82 -1.22
C ILE A 282 15.03 -23.37 -0.19
N SER A 283 15.07 -24.68 0.03
CA SER A 283 16.04 -25.31 0.93
C SER A 283 17.49 -25.10 0.48
N LYS A 284 17.74 -25.11 -0.83
CA LYS A 284 19.10 -25.00 -1.38
C LYS A 284 19.55 -23.57 -1.61
N PHE A 285 18.65 -22.69 -2.03
CA PHE A 285 18.99 -21.32 -2.45
C PHE A 285 18.35 -20.23 -1.59
N GLY A 286 17.35 -20.57 -0.78
CA GLY A 286 16.59 -19.61 0.00
C GLY A 286 17.33 -19.16 1.26
N LYS A 287 17.38 -17.84 1.43
CA LYS A 287 17.66 -17.21 2.73
C LYS A 287 16.39 -16.53 3.21
N MET A 288 15.93 -16.88 4.41
CA MET A 288 14.73 -16.30 4.99
C MET A 288 15.01 -14.87 5.45
N VAL A 289 14.18 -13.93 5.01
CA VAL A 289 14.32 -12.50 5.35
C VAL A 289 13.59 -12.22 6.66
N LEU A 290 14.36 -11.88 7.70
CA LEU A 290 13.86 -11.50 9.01
C LEU A 290 13.29 -10.09 9.00
N ASN A 291 12.33 -9.82 9.89
CA ASN A 291 11.73 -8.49 10.09
C ASN A 291 11.16 -7.85 8.81
N CYS A 292 10.70 -8.70 7.88
CA CYS A 292 10.20 -8.31 6.58
C CYS A 292 8.66 -8.30 6.59
N THR A 293 8.08 -7.16 6.20
CA THR A 293 6.64 -6.94 6.06
C THR A 293 6.27 -6.75 4.60
N ASP A 294 4.99 -6.87 4.24
CA ASP A 294 4.55 -6.62 2.85
C ASP A 294 5.02 -5.25 2.33
N SER A 295 4.95 -4.20 3.16
CA SER A 295 5.43 -2.85 2.81
C SER A 295 6.94 -2.79 2.54
N LYS A 296 7.75 -3.51 3.33
CA LYS A 296 9.20 -3.61 3.13
C LYS A 296 9.56 -4.37 1.85
N VAL A 297 8.83 -5.44 1.53
CA VAL A 297 9.00 -6.20 0.29
C VAL A 297 8.68 -5.33 -0.92
N GLU A 298 7.56 -4.60 -0.87
CA GLU A 298 7.19 -3.67 -1.91
C GLU A 298 8.28 -2.62 -2.11
N MET A 299 8.81 -2.03 -1.04
CA MET A 299 9.90 -1.05 -1.08
C MET A 299 11.19 -1.62 -1.70
N ASN A 300 11.59 -2.83 -1.31
CA ASN A 300 12.79 -3.47 -1.85
C ASN A 300 12.62 -3.86 -3.32
N ASN A 301 11.56 -4.61 -3.64
CA ASN A 301 11.34 -5.10 -5.00
C ASN A 301 11.07 -3.96 -5.97
N ALA A 302 10.53 -2.85 -5.45
CA ALA A 302 10.40 -1.62 -6.18
C ALA A 302 11.73 -1.07 -6.72
N MET A 303 12.79 -1.16 -5.92
CA MET A 303 14.12 -0.70 -6.32
C MET A 303 14.73 -1.59 -7.41
N ILE A 304 14.46 -2.89 -7.39
CA ILE A 304 14.94 -3.85 -8.41
C ILE A 304 14.39 -3.49 -9.79
N LEU A 305 13.14 -3.02 -9.84
CA LEU A 305 12.50 -2.57 -11.07
C LEU A 305 12.98 -1.18 -11.54
N GLY A 306 13.85 -0.51 -10.77
CA GLY A 306 14.69 0.59 -11.25
C GLY A 306 14.03 1.93 -11.54
N LEU A 307 12.73 2.13 -11.29
CA LEU A 307 12.06 3.42 -11.57
C LEU A 307 10.94 3.75 -10.56
N ILE A 308 11.17 3.49 -9.28
CA ILE A 308 10.22 3.94 -8.25
C ILE A 308 10.67 5.29 -7.73
N ASN A 309 10.14 6.31 -8.41
CA ASN A 309 10.40 7.75 -8.24
C ASN A 309 11.69 8.23 -8.93
N PRO A 310 11.79 8.09 -10.26
CA PRO A 310 12.80 8.81 -11.02
C PRO A 310 12.69 10.32 -10.73
N GLU A 311 13.83 10.94 -10.42
CA GLU A 311 13.92 12.40 -10.31
C GLU A 311 13.70 13.02 -11.69
N PRO A 312 12.72 13.94 -11.84
CA PRO A 312 12.54 14.66 -13.09
C PRO A 312 13.82 15.36 -13.52
N GLY A 313 14.16 15.25 -14.81
CA GLY A 313 15.35 15.87 -15.37
C GLY A 313 16.64 15.06 -15.25
N ARG A 314 16.67 13.96 -14.49
CA ARG A 314 17.83 13.07 -14.50
C ARG A 314 17.80 12.12 -15.70
N PRO A 315 18.95 11.91 -16.38
CA PRO A 315 19.08 10.87 -17.38
C PRO A 315 19.18 9.49 -16.71
N TYR A 316 18.52 8.51 -17.31
CA TYR A 316 18.49 7.10 -16.95
C TYR A 316 18.84 6.28 -18.18
N VAL A 317 19.41 5.10 -17.98
CA VAL A 317 19.66 4.17 -19.08
C VAL A 317 18.50 3.16 -19.13
N TRP A 318 17.84 3.07 -20.28
CA TRP A 318 16.75 2.14 -20.52
C TRP A 318 17.15 1.12 -21.59
N PHE A 319 16.92 -0.16 -21.31
CA PHE A 319 17.11 -1.21 -22.31
C PHE A 319 15.79 -1.56 -22.99
N ASP A 320 15.68 -1.21 -24.26
CA ASP A 320 14.56 -1.58 -25.11
C ASP A 320 14.75 -2.99 -25.65
N ARG A 321 14.11 -3.96 -25.01
CA ARG A 321 14.22 -5.38 -25.36
C ARG A 321 13.75 -5.69 -26.77
N LYS A 322 12.69 -5.02 -27.25
CA LYS A 322 12.14 -5.29 -28.58
C LYS A 322 13.18 -5.00 -29.67
N HIS A 323 14.01 -3.99 -29.43
CA HIS A 323 15.02 -3.53 -30.37
C HIS A 323 16.45 -3.88 -29.94
N HIS A 324 16.64 -4.60 -28.83
CA HIS A 324 17.93 -4.90 -28.22
C HIS A 324 18.87 -3.68 -28.11
N THR A 325 18.32 -2.49 -27.83
CA THR A 325 19.09 -1.24 -27.79
C THR A 325 19.03 -0.60 -26.42
N TRP A 326 20.16 -0.05 -25.99
CA TRP A 326 20.20 0.86 -24.84
C TRP A 326 19.83 2.27 -25.31
N SER A 327 19.14 3.02 -24.47
CA SER A 327 18.79 4.41 -24.74
C SER A 327 18.92 5.24 -23.49
N VAL A 328 19.35 6.49 -23.65
CA VAL A 328 19.26 7.46 -22.57
C VAL A 328 17.84 8.01 -22.57
N VAL A 329 17.21 7.88 -21.42
CA VAL A 329 15.86 8.36 -21.19
C VAL A 329 15.84 9.33 -20.03
N MET A 330 15.00 10.35 -20.07
CA MET A 330 14.82 11.27 -18.96
C MET A 330 13.36 11.34 -18.59
N VAL A 331 13.10 11.30 -17.30
CA VAL A 331 11.74 11.46 -16.79
C VAL A 331 11.41 12.94 -16.75
N LEU A 332 10.30 13.30 -17.38
CA LEU A 332 9.86 14.69 -17.45
C LEU A 332 9.08 15.04 -16.18
N PRO A 333 9.16 16.29 -15.70
CA PRO A 333 8.39 16.72 -14.55
C PRO A 333 6.89 16.64 -14.84
N THR A 334 6.11 16.33 -13.82
CA THR A 334 4.66 16.28 -13.92
C THR A 334 4.00 17.67 -13.82
N GLY A 335 4.78 18.74 -13.72
CA GLY A 335 4.29 20.12 -13.70
C GLY A 335 5.37 21.12 -14.09
N GLY A 336 4.94 22.30 -14.55
CA GLY A 336 5.84 23.37 -15.02
C GLY A 336 6.31 23.18 -16.47
N SER A 337 7.24 24.02 -16.89
CA SER A 337 7.87 23.97 -18.21
C SER A 337 8.99 22.93 -18.24
N PHE A 338 9.25 22.34 -19.40
CA PHE A 338 10.42 21.49 -19.64
C PHE A 338 11.69 22.30 -19.98
N SER A 339 11.60 23.63 -20.04
CA SER A 339 12.73 24.50 -20.37
C SER A 339 13.96 24.34 -19.45
N PRO A 340 13.85 24.02 -18.14
CA PRO A 340 15.03 23.76 -17.31
C PRO A 340 15.87 22.56 -17.78
N PHE A 341 15.29 21.70 -18.62
CA PHE A 341 15.94 20.51 -19.18
C PHE A 341 16.32 20.69 -20.65
N GLY A 342 16.25 21.92 -21.18
CA GLY A 342 16.56 22.22 -22.59
C GLY A 342 15.51 21.70 -23.58
N LEU A 343 14.31 21.37 -23.10
CA LEU A 343 13.20 20.88 -23.92
C LEU A 343 12.11 21.95 -24.02
N THR A 344 11.49 22.06 -25.20
CA THR A 344 10.34 22.95 -25.40
C THR A 344 9.04 22.29 -24.94
N GLY A 345 8.14 23.07 -24.36
CA GLY A 345 6.80 22.62 -23.96
C GLY A 345 6.64 22.38 -22.45
N CYS A 346 5.56 21.70 -22.11
CA CYS A 346 5.18 21.31 -20.76
C CYS A 346 4.38 20.01 -20.78
N PHE A 347 4.09 19.44 -19.60
CA PHE A 347 3.32 18.19 -19.51
C PHE A 347 1.91 18.32 -20.11
N ASP A 348 1.31 19.52 -20.08
CA ASP A 348 -0.04 19.72 -20.62
C ASP A 348 -0.09 19.54 -22.13
N ASP A 349 1.00 19.80 -22.84
CA ASP A 349 1.11 19.56 -24.28
C ASP A 349 0.97 18.05 -24.62
N TYR A 350 1.09 17.19 -23.61
CA TYR A 350 0.95 15.74 -23.70
C TYR A 350 -0.24 15.21 -22.89
N ALA A 351 -1.12 16.08 -22.38
CA ALA A 351 -2.21 15.71 -21.47
C ALA A 351 -3.19 14.71 -22.09
N ASP A 352 -3.47 14.82 -23.40
CA ASP A 352 -4.36 13.91 -24.10
C ASP A 352 -3.82 12.47 -24.10
N ASN A 353 -2.49 12.33 -24.16
CA ASN A 353 -1.78 11.06 -24.11
C ASN A 353 -1.31 10.67 -22.71
N ALA A 354 -1.67 11.46 -21.68
CA ALA A 354 -1.25 11.20 -20.32
C ALA A 354 -1.81 9.84 -19.83
N PRO A 355 -0.95 8.95 -19.29
CA PRO A 355 -1.38 7.65 -18.81
C PRO A 355 -2.51 7.69 -17.78
N LEU A 356 -3.34 6.64 -17.74
CA LEU A 356 -4.45 6.49 -16.79
C LEU A 356 -4.04 6.49 -15.30
N CYS A 357 -2.73 6.41 -15.00
CA CYS A 357 -2.25 6.49 -13.63
C CYS A 357 -2.24 7.92 -13.06
N TYR A 358 -2.54 8.95 -13.86
CA TYR A 358 -2.74 10.33 -13.39
C TYR A 358 -4.22 10.62 -13.14
N LEU A 359 -4.52 11.37 -12.08
CA LEU A 359 -5.88 11.74 -11.73
C LEU A 359 -6.45 12.68 -12.79
N ARG A 360 -7.65 12.38 -13.30
CA ARG A 360 -8.41 13.25 -14.22
C ARG A 360 -9.72 13.67 -13.56
N VAL A 361 -10.06 14.95 -13.66
CA VAL A 361 -11.33 15.52 -13.22
C VAL A 361 -11.94 16.25 -14.42
N SER A 362 -13.15 15.85 -14.82
CA SER A 362 -13.86 16.40 -16.00
C SER A 362 -13.05 16.35 -17.29
N GLY A 363 -12.34 15.23 -17.52
CA GLY A 363 -11.53 15.01 -18.72
C GLY A 363 -10.17 15.71 -18.72
N ARG A 364 -9.92 16.62 -17.78
CA ARG A 364 -8.64 17.33 -17.61
C ARG A 364 -7.81 16.70 -16.50
N LEU A 365 -6.49 16.82 -16.60
CA LEU A 365 -5.60 16.34 -15.55
C LEU A 365 -5.76 17.19 -14.28
N PHE A 366 -5.91 16.53 -13.13
CA PHE A 366 -6.05 17.20 -11.86
C PHE A 366 -4.69 17.63 -11.32
N ARG A 367 -4.52 18.94 -11.18
CA ARG A 367 -3.44 19.56 -10.43
C ARG A 367 -3.94 19.87 -9.03
N GLY A 368 -3.24 19.39 -8.01
CA GLY A 368 -3.54 19.79 -6.64
C GLY A 368 -2.87 21.10 -6.30
N GLU A 369 -2.74 21.35 -5.00
CA GLU A 369 -2.02 22.51 -4.48
C GLU A 369 -0.59 22.53 -5.05
N HIS A 370 -0.12 23.71 -5.46
CA HIS A 370 1.17 23.95 -6.13
C HIS A 370 1.29 23.48 -7.58
N GLY A 371 0.19 23.15 -8.25
CA GLY A 371 0.21 22.88 -9.69
C GLY A 371 0.85 21.54 -10.07
N LYS A 372 1.10 20.66 -9.10
CA LYS A 372 1.60 19.30 -9.31
C LYS A 372 0.45 18.36 -9.66
N LEU A 373 0.68 17.44 -10.60
CA LEU A 373 -0.27 16.39 -10.91
C LEU A 373 -0.36 15.38 -9.77
N HIS A 374 -1.58 14.97 -9.46
CA HIS A 374 -1.83 13.88 -8.52
C HIS A 374 -1.93 12.55 -9.25
N TRP A 375 -1.46 11.51 -8.58
CA TRP A 375 -1.70 10.13 -9.00
C TRP A 375 -3.19 9.81 -8.87
N ALA A 376 -3.72 9.02 -9.81
CA ALA A 376 -5.03 8.41 -9.68
C ALA A 376 -5.06 7.47 -8.46
N GLN A 377 -6.25 7.15 -7.96
CA GLN A 377 -6.41 6.28 -6.80
C GLN A 377 -5.65 4.96 -6.98
N ASN A 378 -4.94 4.52 -5.92
CA ASN A 378 -4.08 3.34 -5.88
C ASN A 378 -2.77 3.42 -6.68
N PHE A 379 -2.45 4.56 -7.29
CA PHE A 379 -1.15 4.81 -7.92
C PHE A 379 -0.26 5.72 -7.08
N GLY A 380 -0.63 6.06 -5.85
CA GLY A 380 0.22 6.77 -4.88
C GLY A 380 1.45 5.98 -4.44
N ALA A 381 2.37 6.62 -3.72
CA ALA A 381 3.55 5.93 -3.21
C ALA A 381 3.08 4.93 -2.13
N GLY A 382 3.56 3.69 -2.18
CA GLY A 382 3.09 2.62 -1.29
C GLY A 382 1.69 2.06 -1.62
N GLU A 383 1.12 2.41 -2.77
CA GLU A 383 -0.20 1.93 -3.18
C GLU A 383 -0.12 0.69 -4.09
N PRO A 384 -1.16 -0.18 -4.14
CA PRO A 384 -1.11 -1.48 -4.83
C PRO A 384 -0.81 -1.43 -6.34
N ARG A 385 -1.03 -0.29 -7.00
CA ARG A 385 -0.77 -0.10 -8.44
C ARG A 385 0.45 0.76 -8.72
N VAL A 386 1.29 1.06 -7.73
CA VAL A 386 2.53 1.85 -7.88
C VAL A 386 3.45 1.29 -8.99
N ARG A 387 3.59 -0.04 -9.07
CA ARG A 387 4.35 -0.75 -10.11
C ARG A 387 3.77 -0.63 -11.53
N LYS A 388 2.52 -0.20 -11.66
CA LYS A 388 1.84 0.03 -12.95
C LYS A 388 1.85 1.51 -13.34
N ARG A 389 2.55 2.37 -12.60
CA ARG A 389 2.76 3.77 -12.98
C ARG A 389 3.45 3.82 -14.33
N LYS A 390 2.97 4.73 -15.16
CA LYS A 390 3.63 5.12 -16.39
C LYS A 390 4.09 6.55 -16.19
N VAL A 391 5.40 6.75 -16.25
CA VAL A 391 6.01 8.07 -16.24
C VAL A 391 6.16 8.57 -17.67
N LEU A 392 6.08 9.88 -17.87
CA LEU A 392 6.39 10.47 -19.17
C LEU A 392 7.91 10.51 -19.31
N VAL A 393 8.40 9.96 -20.42
CA VAL A 393 9.81 9.75 -20.64
C VAL A 393 10.19 10.36 -21.99
N HIS A 394 11.22 11.20 -22.00
CA HIS A 394 11.87 11.67 -23.22
C HIS A 394 13.07 10.78 -23.56
N ARG A 395 13.20 10.35 -24.80
CA ARG A 395 14.28 9.45 -25.27
C ARG A 395 15.24 10.26 -26.14
N PHE A 396 16.51 10.37 -25.72
CA PHE A 396 17.53 11.19 -26.42
C PHE A 396 18.20 10.47 -27.61
N GLY A 397 17.78 9.24 -27.90
CA GLY A 397 18.34 8.41 -28.97
C GLY A 397 18.85 7.06 -28.47
N ASN A 398 19.25 6.21 -29.41
CA ASN A 398 19.86 4.92 -29.10
C ASN A 398 21.34 5.13 -28.79
N LEU A 399 21.80 4.57 -27.67
CA LEU A 399 23.22 4.40 -27.42
C LEU A 399 23.71 3.34 -28.41
N GLN A 400 24.49 3.76 -29.41
CA GLN A 400 25.27 2.80 -30.18
C GLN A 400 26.26 2.19 -29.19
N THR A 401 26.12 0.88 -28.95
CA THR A 401 27.19 0.13 -28.30
C THR A 401 28.41 0.29 -29.20
N LEU A 402 29.42 1.04 -28.75
CA LEU A 402 30.74 0.97 -29.32
C LEU A 402 31.14 -0.51 -29.26
N GLU A 403 31.02 -1.19 -30.40
CA GLU A 403 31.56 -2.54 -30.55
C GLU A 403 33.02 -2.45 -30.13
N HIS A 404 33.48 -3.44 -29.36
CA HIS A 404 34.84 -3.52 -28.88
C HIS A 404 35.81 -3.51 -30.08
N GLY A 405 36.26 -2.33 -30.47
CA GLY A 405 37.15 -2.09 -31.58
C GLY A 405 38.17 -1.07 -31.12
N LYS A 406 39.32 -1.59 -30.67
CA LYS A 406 40.62 -0.94 -30.46
C LYS A 406 40.58 0.56 -30.14
N VAL A 407 40.90 0.87 -28.89
CA VAL A 407 41.56 2.13 -28.56
C VAL A 407 42.94 2.10 -29.23
N ASP A 408 43.14 2.94 -30.24
CA ASP A 408 44.48 3.41 -30.61
C ASP A 408 44.90 4.53 -29.66
#